data_AF-A0A7G6YDA6-F1
#
_entry.id   AF-A0A7G6YDA6-F1
#
_cell.length_a   1.000
_cell.length_b   1.000
_cell.length_c   1.000
_cell.angle_alpha   90.00
_cell.angle_beta   90.00
_cell.angle_gamma   90.00
#
_symmetry.space_group_name_H-M   'P 1'
#
loop_
_entity.id
_entity.type
_entity.pdbx_description
1 polymer ?
#
loop_
_entity_poly.entity_id
_entity_poly.type
_entity_poly.pdbx_seq_one_letter_code
_entity_poly.pdbx_strand_id
1 'polypeptide(L)'
;MRVVRAASAVLLGVVLVGGLTACSVIRDRIAPPDPPVKEQQRASALYFRDEYQPNVEKVRFTRDGSRPGFGASWCVNAVATVEGVEYEVIIGPATGPGFVGDNGMPPEAPLTPPPYVPLTVVYSDGTSEVIE
;
A
#
# COMPACT_ATOMS: atom_id res chain seq x y z
N MET A 1 -84.13 -28.85 -19.55
CA MET A 1 -84.68 -28.41 -18.25
C MET A 1 -83.63 -28.72 -17.21
N ARG A 2 -83.08 -27.87 -16.34
CA ARG A 2 -83.30 -26.56 -15.71
C ARG A 2 -81.92 -26.24 -15.05
N VAL A 3 -81.44 -25.06 -14.67
CA VAL A 3 -81.85 -23.66 -14.64
C VAL A 3 -80.54 -22.91 -14.35
N VAL A 4 -80.37 -21.74 -14.98
CA VAL A 4 -79.29 -20.76 -14.76
C VAL A 4 -79.46 -20.09 -13.39
N ARG A 5 -78.36 -19.77 -12.68
CA ARG A 5 -78.18 -18.50 -11.96
C ARG A 5 -76.72 -18.23 -11.60
N ALA A 6 -76.29 -17.04 -12.00
CA ALA A 6 -74.98 -16.43 -11.77
C ALA A 6 -74.79 -15.95 -10.32
N ALA A 7 -73.54 -15.85 -9.87
CA ALA A 7 -73.08 -14.79 -8.98
C ALA A 7 -71.55 -14.69 -8.97
N SER A 8 -71.07 -13.46 -9.17
CA SER A 8 -69.69 -12.99 -9.20
C SER A 8 -68.89 -13.31 -7.93
N ALA A 9 -67.58 -13.56 -8.09
CA ALA A 9 -66.60 -13.34 -7.01
C ALA A 9 -65.23 -12.99 -7.59
N VAL A 10 -64.98 -11.67 -7.61
CA VAL A 10 -63.72 -10.93 -7.40
C VAL A 10 -62.40 -11.71 -7.57
N LEU A 11 -61.66 -11.36 -8.63
CA LEU A 11 -60.23 -11.61 -8.78
C LEU A 11 -59.45 -10.86 -7.70
N LEU A 12 -58.98 -11.58 -6.67
CA LEU A 12 -57.94 -11.09 -5.76
C LEU A 12 -56.58 -11.26 -6.45
N GLY A 13 -56.08 -10.15 -6.99
CA GLY A 13 -54.72 -10.06 -7.52
C GLY A 13 -53.69 -10.23 -6.40
N VAL A 14 -52.88 -11.29 -6.50
CA VAL A 14 -51.67 -11.43 -5.69
C VAL A 14 -50.58 -10.59 -6.38
N VAL A 15 -50.36 -9.37 -5.89
CA VAL A 15 -49.16 -8.61 -6.23
C VAL A 15 -48.05 -8.99 -5.25
N LEU A 16 -47.24 -9.96 -5.66
CA LEU A 16 -45.96 -10.31 -5.06
C LEU A 16 -44.87 -9.47 -5.73
N VAL A 17 -44.52 -8.28 -5.22
CA VAL A 17 -43.20 -7.66 -5.50
C VAL A 17 -42.79 -6.71 -4.37
N GLY A 18 -41.59 -6.93 -3.83
CA GLY A 18 -40.75 -5.83 -3.32
C GLY A 18 -40.57 -5.71 -1.81
N GLY A 19 -40.26 -6.81 -1.12
CA GLY A 19 -39.47 -6.68 0.11
C GLY A 19 -38.06 -6.20 -0.23
N LEU A 20 -37.54 -5.28 0.59
CA LEU A 20 -36.28 -5.41 1.32
C LEU A 20 -35.68 -4.03 1.59
N THR A 21 -35.58 -3.73 2.88
CA THR A 21 -34.49 -2.97 3.50
C THR A 21 -33.99 -1.77 2.70
N ALA A 22 -34.41 -0.58 3.12
CA ALA A 22 -33.56 0.60 2.98
C ALA A 22 -32.25 0.34 3.73
N CYS A 23 -31.31 -0.37 3.11
CA CYS A 23 -29.91 -0.23 3.42
C CYS A 23 -29.59 1.20 3.05
N SER A 24 -29.59 2.09 4.06
CA SER A 24 -28.84 3.32 3.97
C SER A 24 -27.48 2.93 3.43
N VAL A 25 -27.20 3.28 2.17
CA VAL A 25 -25.85 3.22 1.63
C VAL A 25 -25.12 4.34 2.36
N ILE A 26 -24.72 4.05 3.60
CA ILE A 26 -23.60 4.71 4.24
C ILE A 26 -22.46 4.32 3.32
N ARG A 27 -22.17 5.23 2.38
CA ARG A 27 -20.96 5.21 1.61
C ARG A 27 -19.84 5.49 2.60
N ASP A 28 -19.49 4.47 3.39
CA ASP A 28 -18.21 4.44 4.07
C ASP A 28 -17.20 4.70 2.96
N ARG A 29 -16.55 5.85 3.04
CA ARG A 29 -15.36 6.12 2.25
C ARG A 29 -14.27 5.24 2.82
N ILE A 30 -14.39 3.93 2.60
CA ILE A 30 -13.31 2.98 2.80
C ILE A 30 -12.22 3.48 1.87
N ALA A 31 -11.10 3.90 2.46
CA ALA A 31 -9.92 4.26 1.68
C ALA A 31 -9.62 3.09 0.73
N PRO A 32 -9.20 3.36 -0.53
CA PRO A 32 -8.78 2.28 -1.40
C PRO A 32 -7.75 1.42 -0.68
N PRO A 33 -7.76 0.09 -0.90
CA PRO A 33 -6.77 -0.78 -0.29
C PRO A 33 -5.37 -0.30 -0.67
N ASP A 34 -4.40 -0.57 0.21
CA ASP A 34 -3.02 -0.21 -0.07
C ASP A 34 -2.52 -0.93 -1.31
N PRO A 35 -1.58 -0.33 -2.06
CA PRO A 35 -0.88 -1.03 -3.12
C PRO A 35 -0.19 -2.31 -2.59
N PRO A 36 0.10 -3.29 -3.46
CA PRO A 36 0.89 -4.46 -3.10
C PRO A 36 2.17 -4.09 -2.34
N VAL A 37 2.55 -4.89 -1.33
CA VAL A 37 3.74 -4.67 -0.48
C VAL A 37 4.98 -4.41 -1.32
N LYS A 38 5.19 -5.21 -2.37
CA LYS A 38 6.33 -5.08 -3.28
C LYS A 38 6.39 -3.72 -3.96
N GLU A 39 5.26 -3.19 -4.42
CA GLU A 39 5.19 -1.86 -5.04
C GLU A 39 5.50 -0.75 -4.05
N GLN A 40 5.02 -0.87 -2.81
CA GLN A 40 5.31 0.10 -1.74
C GLN A 40 6.79 0.08 -1.33
N GLN A 41 7.37 -1.11 -1.22
CA GLN A 41 8.81 -1.30 -0.99
C GLN A 41 9.64 -0.68 -2.11
N ARG A 42 9.31 -0.98 -3.37
CA ARG A 42 9.98 -0.39 -4.53
C ARG A 42 9.92 1.13 -4.52
N ALA A 43 8.73 1.70 -4.31
CA ALA A 43 8.52 3.13 -4.25
C ALA A 43 9.29 3.78 -3.09
N SER A 44 9.41 3.09 -1.95
CA SER A 44 10.19 3.58 -0.81
C SER A 44 11.69 3.60 -1.08
N ALA A 45 12.22 2.57 -1.75
CA ALA A 45 13.63 2.52 -2.14
C ALA A 45 13.98 3.65 -3.14
N LEU A 46 13.09 3.88 -4.12
CA LEU A 46 13.23 4.98 -5.08
C LEU A 46 13.16 6.35 -4.38
N TYR A 47 12.15 6.58 -3.54
CA TYR A 47 12.02 7.82 -2.79
C TYR A 47 13.24 8.09 -1.91
N PHE A 48 13.77 7.06 -1.24
CA PHE A 48 14.98 7.18 -0.45
C PHE A 48 16.20 7.56 -1.32
N ARG A 49 16.41 6.90 -2.47
CA ARG A 49 17.48 7.23 -3.40
C ARG A 49 17.35 8.66 -3.94
N ASP A 50 16.18 9.00 -4.44
CA ASP A 50 15.97 10.21 -5.23
C ASP A 50 15.95 11.48 -4.35
N GLU A 51 15.46 11.38 -3.11
CA GLU A 51 15.29 12.55 -2.23
C GLU A 51 16.32 12.65 -1.10
N TYR A 52 16.94 11.54 -0.69
CA TYR A 52 17.79 11.52 0.50
C TYR A 52 19.20 11.01 0.24
N GLN A 53 19.35 9.95 -0.57
CA GLN A 53 20.66 9.32 -0.73
C GLN A 53 20.91 8.80 -2.14
N PRO A 54 21.32 9.68 -3.09
CA PRO A 54 21.50 9.32 -4.50
C PRO A 54 22.67 8.36 -4.74
N ASN A 55 23.57 8.18 -3.77
CA ASN A 55 24.66 7.21 -3.78
C ASN A 55 24.31 5.88 -3.07
N VAL A 56 23.03 5.62 -2.75
CA VAL A 56 22.63 4.34 -2.18
C VAL A 56 22.82 3.21 -3.20
N GLU A 57 23.56 2.18 -2.80
CA GLU A 57 23.93 1.06 -3.65
C GLU A 57 22.87 -0.06 -3.57
N LYS A 58 22.33 -0.26 -2.37
CA LYS A 58 21.41 -1.36 -2.07
C LYS A 58 20.42 -0.99 -1.00
N VAL A 59 19.18 -1.43 -1.14
CA VAL A 59 18.15 -1.41 -0.10
C VAL A 59 17.62 -2.83 0.08
N ARG A 60 17.76 -3.40 1.28
CA ARG A 60 17.23 -4.71 1.64
C ARG A 60 16.13 -4.58 2.68
N PHE A 61 14.89 -4.83 2.29
CA PHE A 61 13.75 -4.82 3.20
C PHE A 61 13.81 -6.03 4.13
N THR A 62 13.51 -5.78 5.41
CA THR A 62 13.55 -6.81 6.46
C THR A 62 12.17 -7.33 6.85
N ARG A 63 11.10 -6.67 6.35
CA ARG A 63 9.70 -7.01 6.60
C ARG A 63 8.79 -6.34 5.55
N ASP A 64 7.52 -6.73 5.53
CA ASP A 64 6.53 -6.24 4.55
C ASP A 64 6.11 -4.78 4.72
N GLY A 65 6.50 -4.13 5.82
CA GLY A 65 6.05 -2.78 6.15
C GLY A 65 4.63 -2.75 6.73
N SER A 66 4.29 -1.63 7.33
CA SER A 66 2.98 -1.45 7.98
C SER A 66 2.72 0.03 8.28
N ARG A 67 1.50 0.33 8.76
CA ARG A 67 1.19 1.61 9.40
C ARG A 67 1.31 1.44 10.91
N PRO A 68 2.22 2.16 11.60
CA PRO A 68 2.44 1.98 13.03
C PRO A 68 1.31 2.52 13.93
N GLY A 69 0.26 3.12 13.35
CA GLY A 69 -0.88 3.63 14.09
C GLY A 69 -1.95 4.23 13.17
N PHE A 70 -3.08 4.62 13.78
CA PHE A 70 -4.16 5.27 13.06
C PHE A 70 -3.70 6.61 12.47
N GLY A 71 -3.87 6.79 11.16
CA GLY A 71 -3.46 7.98 10.44
C GLY A 71 -1.95 8.06 10.11
N ALA A 72 -1.15 7.08 10.54
CA ALA A 72 0.28 7.05 10.20
C ALA A 72 0.49 6.66 8.73
N SER A 73 1.49 7.28 8.10
CA SER A 73 1.99 6.85 6.80
C SER A 73 2.52 5.41 6.89
N TRP A 74 2.42 4.69 5.77
CA TRP A 74 3.06 3.38 5.66
C TRP A 74 4.57 3.55 5.67
N CYS A 75 5.26 2.68 6.41
CA CYS A 75 6.72 2.63 6.43
C CYS A 75 7.22 1.18 6.62
N VAL A 76 8.49 0.97 6.36
CA VAL A 76 9.12 -0.35 6.41
C VAL A 76 10.57 -0.26 6.87
N ASN A 77 11.00 -1.27 7.62
CA ASN A 77 12.39 -1.43 8.04
C ASN A 77 13.21 -2.02 6.89
N ALA A 78 14.34 -1.40 6.60
CA ALA A 78 15.31 -1.84 5.61
C ALA A 78 16.73 -1.68 6.14
N VAL A 79 17.67 -2.32 5.42
CA VAL A 79 19.10 -2.06 5.52
C VAL A 79 19.53 -1.41 4.22
N ALA A 80 20.03 -0.19 4.29
CA ALA A 80 20.56 0.55 3.15
C ALA A 80 22.09 0.48 3.13
N THR A 81 22.68 0.14 1.99
CA THR A 81 24.13 0.18 1.80
C THR A 81 24.51 1.50 1.12
N VAL A 82 25.36 2.28 1.77
CA VAL A 82 25.87 3.56 1.28
C VAL A 82 27.37 3.56 1.48
N GLU A 83 28.13 3.75 0.40
CA GLU A 83 29.60 3.72 0.42
C GLU A 83 30.14 2.42 1.06
N GLY A 84 29.51 1.30 0.74
CA GLY A 84 29.82 -0.02 1.29
C GLY A 84 29.46 -0.25 2.77
N VAL A 85 28.85 0.72 3.46
CA VAL A 85 28.43 0.59 4.86
C VAL A 85 26.92 0.36 4.95
N GLU A 86 26.49 -0.58 5.81
CA GLU A 86 25.08 -0.90 6.05
C GLU A 86 24.47 -0.02 7.15
N TYR A 87 23.31 0.58 6.87
CA TYR A 87 22.55 1.41 7.80
C TYR A 87 21.14 0.87 7.97
N GLU A 88 20.71 0.68 9.23
CA GLU A 88 19.33 0.33 9.53
C GLU A 88 18.44 1.57 9.43
N VAL A 89 17.44 1.50 8.55
CA VAL A 89 16.60 2.64 8.21
C VAL A 89 15.13 2.24 8.12
N ILE A 90 14.26 3.12 8.57
CA ILE A 90 12.82 3.05 8.37
C ILE A 90 12.48 4.04 7.25
N ILE A 91 11.93 3.56 6.15
CA ILE A 91 11.58 4.37 4.97
C ILE A 91 10.14 4.12 4.54
N GLY A 92 9.55 5.10 3.86
CA GLY A 92 8.24 4.97 3.22
C GLY A 92 8.22 5.75 1.90
N PRO A 93 7.21 5.56 1.05
CA PRO A 93 7.15 6.18 -0.28
C PRO A 93 6.93 7.70 -0.25
N ALA A 94 6.69 8.27 0.92
CA ALA A 94 6.53 9.71 1.15
C ALA A 94 6.90 10.08 2.59
N THR A 95 7.83 9.34 3.19
CA THR A 95 8.25 9.54 4.58
C THR A 95 9.76 9.50 4.64
N GLY A 96 10.33 10.56 5.22
CA GLY A 96 11.78 10.68 5.37
C GLY A 96 12.37 9.54 6.21
N PRO A 97 13.66 9.25 6.02
CA PRO A 97 14.31 8.12 6.66
C PRO A 97 14.46 8.33 8.17
N GLY A 98 14.11 7.30 8.93
CA GLY A 98 14.45 7.18 10.36
C GLY A 98 15.57 6.17 10.56
N PHE A 99 16.76 6.61 10.96
CA PHE A 99 17.89 5.73 11.25
C PHE A 99 17.82 5.23 12.69
N VAL A 100 17.92 3.92 12.88
CA VAL A 100 17.64 3.26 14.18
C VAL A 100 18.73 2.29 14.65
N GLY A 101 19.79 2.11 13.86
CA GLY A 101 20.89 1.18 14.17
C GLY A 101 22.16 1.84 14.71
N ASP A 102 23.11 1.01 15.13
CA ASP A 102 24.36 1.45 15.79
C ASP A 102 25.30 2.26 14.88
N ASN A 103 25.22 2.04 13.55
CA ASN A 103 26.00 2.80 12.56
C ASN A 103 25.48 4.25 12.38
N GLY A 104 24.39 4.62 13.05
CA GLY A 104 23.85 5.98 13.03
C GLY A 104 23.31 6.38 11.66
N MET A 105 23.61 7.61 11.26
CA MET A 105 23.17 8.20 10.00
C MET A 105 24.28 8.09 8.94
N PRO A 106 23.96 7.81 7.67
CA PRO A 106 24.94 7.85 6.60
C PRO A 106 25.54 9.26 6.44
N PRO A 107 26.71 9.36 5.77
CA PRO A 107 27.27 10.64 5.36
C PRO A 107 26.28 11.45 4.54
N GLU A 108 26.43 12.78 4.59
CA GLU A 108 25.63 13.69 3.78
C GLU A 108 25.73 13.33 2.29
N ALA A 109 24.59 13.35 1.61
CA ALA A 109 24.50 13.07 0.19
C ALA A 109 25.49 13.95 -0.61
N PRO A 110 26.19 13.40 -1.61
CA PRO A 110 27.02 14.22 -2.49
C PRO A 110 26.20 15.33 -3.17
N LEU A 111 26.68 16.59 -3.09
CA LEU A 111 26.05 17.74 -3.75
C LEU A 111 26.02 17.62 -5.28
N THR A 112 26.90 16.81 -5.85
CA THR A 112 26.91 16.46 -7.27
C THR A 112 26.35 15.06 -7.39
N PRO A 113 25.38 14.80 -8.29
CA PRO A 113 24.88 13.45 -8.49
C PRO A 113 26.08 12.51 -8.73
N PRO A 114 26.23 11.45 -7.94
CA PRO A 114 27.28 10.47 -8.19
C PRO A 114 27.14 9.92 -9.62
N PRO A 115 28.23 9.42 -10.24
CA PRO A 115 28.10 8.66 -11.47
C PRO A 115 27.03 7.59 -11.25
N TYR A 116 26.10 7.47 -12.18
CA TYR A 116 24.90 6.64 -12.09
C TYR A 116 25.18 5.31 -11.36
N VAL A 117 24.71 5.22 -10.10
CA VAL A 117 24.89 4.04 -9.25
C VAL A 117 23.61 3.21 -9.38
N PRO A 118 23.65 2.02 -9.98
CA PRO A 118 22.49 1.14 -10.02
C PRO A 118 22.06 0.78 -8.60
N LEU A 119 20.77 0.96 -8.31
CA LEU A 119 20.18 0.62 -7.02
C LEU A 119 19.71 -0.83 -7.03
N THR A 120 20.33 -1.67 -6.19
CA THR A 120 19.83 -3.03 -5.94
C THR A 120 18.73 -3.00 -4.87
N VAL A 121 17.54 -3.48 -5.19
CA VAL A 121 16.43 -3.63 -4.23
C VAL A 121 16.23 -5.10 -3.92
N VAL A 122 16.28 -5.47 -2.64
CA VAL A 122 15.93 -6.81 -2.14
C VAL A 122 14.66 -6.69 -1.32
N TYR A 123 13.60 -7.33 -1.79
CA TYR A 123 12.27 -7.31 -1.21
C TYR A 123 12.17 -8.24 0.01
N SER A 124 11.16 -8.03 0.85
CA SER A 124 10.94 -8.89 2.03
C SER A 124 10.55 -10.32 1.68
N ASP A 125 10.02 -10.56 0.47
CA ASP A 125 9.74 -11.90 -0.06
C ASP A 125 11.00 -12.64 -0.55
N GLY A 126 12.17 -12.01 -0.46
CA GLY A 126 13.46 -12.55 -0.89
C GLY A 126 13.76 -12.36 -2.38
N THR A 127 12.84 -11.81 -3.18
CA THR A 127 13.11 -11.44 -4.57
C THR A 127 13.95 -10.16 -4.64
N SER A 128 14.56 -9.91 -5.79
CA SER A 128 15.36 -8.70 -5.99
C SER A 128 15.23 -8.15 -7.41
N GLU A 129 15.51 -6.86 -7.57
CA GLU A 129 15.72 -6.21 -8.86
C GLU A 129 16.86 -5.21 -8.79
N VAL A 130 17.39 -4.83 -9.96
CA VAL A 130 18.33 -3.72 -10.10
C VAL A 130 17.62 -2.62 -10.85
N ILE A 131 17.62 -1.42 -10.27
CA ILE A 131 17.04 -0.22 -10.84
C ILE A 131 18.18 0.68 -11.27
N GLU A 132 18.20 0.93 -12.57
CA GLU A 132 19.01 1.97 -13.18
C GLU A 132 18.47 3.34 -12.72
#